data_AF-A0A7S4MDR8-F1
#
_entry.id   AF-A0A7S4MDR8-F1
#
_cell.length_a   1.000
_cell.length_b   1.000
_cell.length_c   1.000
_cell.angle_alpha   90.00
_cell.angle_beta   90.00
_cell.angle_gamma   90.00
#
_symmetry.space_group_name_H-M   'P 1'
#
loop_
_entity.id
_entity.type
_entity.pdbx_description
1 polymer ?
#
loop_
_entity_poly.entity_id
_entity_poly.type
_entity_poly.pdbx_seq_one_letter_code
_entity_poly.pdbx_strand_id
1 'polypeptide(L)'
;CNGVETCSNGACIPGTPPICEFGCNEADDSCDECAVNGDCDNGSFCDGAETCNSGACQTGTPPTCDFGCDEIGDSCIECNTGGDCDDGDWCNGVETCGTDKYCVAGTPQNCAFGCNEASDTCNECAVNGDCDNGSFCDGVETCNSGACQTGTPPTCDFGCDEIGDSCIECNTGGDCDDGDWCNGVETCSNGACIPGTPPICEFGCNEADDSCDECAVNGDCDNGSFCDGA
;
A
#
# COMPACT_ATOMS: atom_id res chain seq x y z
N CYS A 1 36.40 64.83 16.51
CA CYS A 1 36.75 64.57 17.90
C CYS A 1 38.09 65.18 18.13
N ASN A 2 38.19 66.15 19.03
CA ASN A 2 39.48 66.57 19.55
C ASN A 2 39.82 65.83 20.86
N GLY A 3 39.06 64.80 21.23
CA GLY A 3 39.25 64.00 22.43
C GLY A 3 38.70 64.68 23.68
N VAL A 4 38.45 63.89 24.74
CA VAL A 4 37.84 64.36 26.00
C VAL A 4 38.49 65.65 26.49
N GLU A 5 37.73 66.74 26.41
CA GLU A 5 38.21 68.08 26.74
C GLU A 5 38.30 68.26 28.27
N THR A 6 39.32 68.98 28.75
CA THR A 6 39.49 69.28 30.17
C THR A 6 39.36 70.78 30.44
N CYS A 7 38.67 71.13 31.53
CA CYS A 7 38.59 72.53 31.96
C CYS A 7 39.81 72.86 32.84
N SER A 8 40.60 73.84 32.41
CA SER A 8 41.68 74.39 33.21
C SER A 8 41.66 75.91 33.14
N ASN A 9 41.64 76.56 34.30
CA ASN A 9 41.61 78.04 34.44
C ASN A 9 40.51 78.73 33.60
N GLY A 10 39.33 78.12 33.47
CA GLY A 10 38.20 78.72 32.74
C GLY A 10 38.32 78.68 31.21
N ALA A 11 39.33 77.98 30.68
CA ALA A 11 39.45 77.68 29.26
C ALA A 11 39.20 76.19 29.00
N CYS A 12 38.56 75.89 27.86
CA CYS A 12 38.43 74.51 27.38
C CYS A 12 39.73 74.11 26.68
N ILE A 13 40.39 73.05 27.16
CA ILE A 13 41.58 72.50 26.53
C ILE A 13 41.14 71.26 25.73
N PRO A 14 41.28 71.28 24.39
CA PRO A 14 41.08 70.11 23.55
C PRO A 14 41.90 68.91 24.04
N GLY A 15 41.32 67.71 24.00
CA GLY A 15 42.04 66.48 24.30
C GLY A 15 43.01 66.06 23.17
N THR A 16 43.32 64.76 23.14
CA THR A 16 43.98 64.13 22.00
C THR A 16 42.93 63.43 21.15
N PRO A 17 42.81 63.75 19.84
CA PRO A 17 41.92 63.04 18.94
C PRO A 17 42.19 61.52 18.97
N PRO A 18 41.18 60.66 19.18
CA PRO A 18 41.35 59.22 19.06
C PRO A 18 41.62 58.84 17.59
N ILE A 19 42.44 57.81 17.37
CA ILE A 19 42.63 57.23 16.05
C ILE A 19 41.56 56.16 15.88
N CYS A 20 40.55 56.44 15.06
CA CYS A 20 39.42 55.56 14.85
C CYS A 20 39.44 54.91 13.46
N GLU A 21 38.97 53.67 13.39
CA GLU A 21 38.91 52.88 12.16
C GLU A 21 37.67 53.22 11.32
N PHE A 22 36.49 53.34 11.96
CA PHE A 22 35.20 53.48 11.26
C PHE A 22 34.57 54.89 11.33
N GLY A 23 34.99 55.71 12.29
CA GLY A 23 34.43 57.04 12.50
C GLY A 23 34.66 57.53 13.91
N CYS A 24 34.34 58.80 14.19
CA CYS A 24 34.42 59.33 15.53
C CYS A 24 33.16 60.10 15.90
N ASN A 25 32.55 59.69 17.01
CA ASN A 25 31.32 60.26 17.52
C ASN A 25 31.63 61.44 18.46
N GLU A 26 31.28 62.65 18.01
CA GLU A 26 31.50 63.89 18.76
C GLU A 26 30.55 64.07 19.95
N ALA A 27 29.49 63.26 20.05
CA ALA A 27 28.53 63.37 21.16
C ALA A 27 29.05 62.74 22.46
N ASP A 28 29.94 61.75 22.35
CA ASP A 28 30.53 61.01 23.48
C ASP A 28 32.07 60.91 23.43
N ASP A 29 32.71 61.62 22.50
CA ASP A 29 34.17 61.65 22.29
C ASP A 29 34.79 60.26 22.14
N SER A 30 34.05 59.32 21.53
CA SER A 30 34.46 57.93 21.35
C SER A 30 34.57 57.54 19.87
N CYS A 31 35.27 56.43 19.60
CA CYS A 31 35.33 55.88 18.24
C CYS A 31 34.05 55.10 17.94
N ASP A 32 33.54 55.26 16.72
CA ASP A 32 32.49 54.41 16.20
C ASP A 32 33.02 52.97 16.07
N GLU A 33 32.19 52.02 16.48
CA GLU A 33 32.43 50.59 16.36
C GLU A 33 32.20 50.10 14.91
N CYS A 34 31.34 50.79 14.15
CA CYS A 34 30.94 50.39 12.81
C CYS A 34 30.56 51.59 11.93
N ALA A 35 30.66 51.44 10.61
CA ALA A 35 30.15 52.39 9.63
C ALA A 35 29.00 51.79 8.80
N VAL A 36 29.00 50.48 8.60
CA VAL A 36 27.95 49.70 7.92
C VAL A 36 27.64 48.42 8.69
N ASN A 37 26.49 47.80 8.42
CA ASN A 37 26.08 46.56 9.13
C ASN A 37 27.12 45.43 9.03
N GLY A 38 27.80 45.31 7.88
CA GLY A 38 28.82 44.28 7.69
C GLY A 38 30.06 44.41 8.58
N ASP A 39 30.26 45.57 9.22
CA ASP A 39 31.35 45.75 10.20
C ASP A 39 30.99 45.11 11.56
N CYS A 40 29.70 44.85 11.80
CA CYS A 40 29.17 44.29 13.04
C CYS A 40 28.99 42.78 13.03
N ASP A 41 29.23 42.11 11.90
CA ASP A 41 29.04 40.67 11.75
C ASP A 41 30.04 39.93 12.64
N ASN A 42 29.53 39.32 13.72
CA ASN A 42 30.36 38.57 14.66
C ASN A 42 30.57 37.11 14.23
N GLY A 43 29.95 36.70 13.12
CA GLY A 43 29.99 35.34 12.59
C GLY A 43 29.11 34.33 13.33
N SER A 44 28.22 34.79 14.23
CA SER A 44 27.19 33.94 14.86
C SER A 44 25.87 34.11 14.11
N PHE A 45 25.19 33.01 13.88
CA PHE A 45 23.94 32.97 13.14
C PHE A 45 22.72 33.06 14.09
N CYS A 46 22.79 32.43 15.26
CA CYS A 46 21.62 32.30 16.14
C CYS A 46 21.35 33.52 17.03
N ASP A 47 22.24 34.52 17.09
CA ASP A 47 21.91 35.85 17.62
C ASP A 47 21.37 36.80 16.52
N GLY A 48 21.52 36.40 15.25
CA GLY A 48 20.96 37.05 14.08
C GLY A 48 21.80 38.23 13.57
N ALA A 49 21.54 38.62 12.33
CA ALA A 49 22.32 39.66 11.66
C ALA A 49 22.31 40.99 12.41
N GLU A 50 23.50 41.45 12.76
CA GLU A 50 23.75 42.67 13.50
C GLU A 50 23.60 43.88 12.61
N THR A 51 23.22 45.00 13.24
CA THR A 51 23.01 46.26 12.52
C THR A 51 23.86 47.35 13.13
N CYS A 52 24.49 48.13 12.26
CA CYS A 52 25.19 49.32 12.67
C CYS A 52 24.19 50.46 12.82
N ASN A 53 23.98 50.93 14.05
CA ASN A 53 23.07 52.03 14.31
C ASN A 53 23.81 53.15 15.04
N SER A 54 23.98 54.27 14.33
CA SER A 54 24.62 55.48 14.85
C SER A 54 26.03 55.22 15.43
N GLY A 55 26.83 54.41 14.72
CA GLY A 55 28.21 54.12 15.10
C GLY A 55 28.39 53.01 16.14
N ALA A 56 27.31 52.37 16.60
CA ALA A 56 27.36 51.23 17.53
C ALA A 56 26.73 49.97 16.92
N CYS A 57 27.32 48.81 17.21
CA CYS A 57 26.77 47.53 16.79
C CYS A 57 25.61 47.11 17.69
N GLN A 58 24.46 46.82 17.09
CA GLN A 58 23.31 46.27 17.78
C GLN A 58 23.18 44.80 17.44
N THR A 59 23.03 43.97 18.49
CA THR A 59 22.74 42.54 18.35
C THR A 59 21.52 42.33 17.47
N GLY A 60 21.58 41.31 16.61
CA GLY A 60 20.47 40.98 15.74
C GLY A 60 19.26 40.42 16.47
N THR A 61 18.28 39.99 15.67
CA THR A 61 17.16 39.19 16.15
C THR A 61 17.40 37.74 15.73
N PRO A 62 17.46 36.79 16.67
CA PRO A 62 17.59 35.37 16.37
C PRO A 62 16.56 34.87 15.35
N PRO A 63 16.94 33.93 14.47
CA PRO A 63 15.98 33.24 13.63
C PRO A 63 14.96 32.47 14.49
N THR A 64 13.71 32.42 14.03
CA THR A 64 12.70 31.58 14.66
C THR A 64 12.85 30.16 14.13
N CYS A 65 13.35 29.26 14.97
CA CYS A 65 13.55 27.85 14.65
C CYS A 65 12.69 26.98 15.57
N ASP A 66 12.01 25.98 15.02
CA ASP A 66 11.09 25.13 15.78
C ASP A 66 11.81 24.22 16.78
N PHE A 67 13.00 23.71 16.42
CA PHE A 67 13.73 22.71 17.20
C PHE A 67 15.09 23.18 17.72
N GLY A 68 15.35 24.48 17.62
CA GLY A 68 16.61 25.12 18.01
C GLY A 68 17.44 25.59 16.83
N CYS A 69 18.57 26.20 17.13
CA CYS A 69 19.47 26.80 16.15
C CYS A 69 20.87 26.24 16.32
N ASP A 70 21.55 25.96 15.20
CA ASP A 70 22.92 25.45 15.15
C ASP A 70 23.88 26.56 14.68
N GLU A 71 24.69 27.05 15.61
CA GLU A 71 25.73 28.07 15.35
C GLU A 71 26.93 27.54 14.56
N ILE A 72 27.16 26.22 14.55
CA ILE A 72 28.27 25.66 13.78
C ILE A 72 27.85 25.48 12.31
N GLY A 73 26.57 25.17 12.09
CA GLY A 73 25.97 24.95 10.78
C GLY A 73 25.27 26.15 10.18
N ASP A 74 25.31 27.33 10.83
CA ASP A 74 24.61 28.56 10.45
C ASP A 74 23.17 28.32 9.97
N SER A 75 22.43 27.48 10.69
CA SER A 75 21.09 27.05 10.26
C SER A 75 20.15 26.69 11.41
N CYS A 76 18.85 26.71 11.12
CA CYS A 76 17.85 26.18 12.03
C CYS A 76 17.89 24.65 12.00
N ILE A 77 17.71 24.04 13.17
CA ILE A 77 17.55 22.59 13.31
C ILE A 77 16.16 22.20 12.84
N GLU A 78 16.08 21.21 11.95
CA GLU A 78 14.83 20.70 11.40
C GLU A 78 14.21 19.61 12.29
N CYS A 79 15.03 18.81 12.97
CA CYS A 79 14.55 17.70 13.79
C CYS A 79 15.46 17.38 14.99
N ASN A 80 14.91 16.76 16.04
CA ASN A 80 15.68 16.17 17.12
C ASN A 80 15.55 14.65 17.19
N THR A 81 14.41 14.13 16.75
CA THR A 81 14.05 12.72 16.73
C THR A 81 13.38 12.38 15.40
N GLY A 82 13.31 11.09 15.05
CA GLY A 82 12.65 10.67 13.81
C GLY A 82 11.17 11.07 13.74
N GLY A 83 10.47 11.12 14.87
CA GLY A 83 9.06 11.54 14.91
C GLY A 83 8.83 13.02 14.58
N ASP A 84 9.87 13.86 14.61
CA ASP A 84 9.76 15.25 14.16
C ASP A 84 9.75 15.34 12.61
N CYS A 85 10.21 14.28 11.94
CA CYS A 85 10.29 14.17 10.48
C CYS A 85 9.14 13.38 9.85
N ASP A 86 8.25 12.82 10.67
CA ASP A 86 7.13 12.00 10.21
C ASP A 86 6.14 12.89 9.43
N ASP A 87 6.07 12.67 8.12
CA ASP A 87 5.17 13.40 7.23
C ASP A 87 3.78 12.74 7.12
N GLY A 88 3.61 11.59 7.77
CA GLY A 88 2.39 10.80 7.77
C GLY A 88 2.20 9.92 6.54
N ASP A 89 3.18 9.86 5.62
CA ASP A 89 3.15 8.96 4.47
C ASP A 89 3.86 7.62 4.82
N TRP A 90 3.13 6.54 4.94
CA TRP A 90 3.65 5.19 5.18
C TRP A 90 4.42 4.62 3.99
N CYS A 91 4.00 4.92 2.75
CA CYS A 91 4.55 4.30 1.55
C CYS A 91 5.96 4.75 1.19
N ASN A 92 6.35 5.99 1.52
CA ASN A 92 7.72 6.50 1.31
C ASN A 92 8.69 6.00 2.41
N GLY A 93 8.14 5.46 3.50
CA GLY A 93 8.84 4.81 4.60
C GLY A 93 9.20 5.78 5.72
N VAL A 94 9.38 5.24 6.92
CA VAL A 94 9.64 6.05 8.13
C VAL A 94 10.88 6.92 7.99
N GLU A 95 10.70 8.23 8.11
CA GLU A 95 11.75 9.22 8.11
C GLU A 95 12.60 9.13 9.38
N THR A 96 13.86 9.54 9.24
CA THR A 96 14.77 9.60 10.37
C THR A 96 15.39 10.96 10.48
N CYS A 97 15.62 11.40 11.72
CA CYS A 97 16.41 12.59 11.96
C CYS A 97 17.89 12.26 11.80
N GLY A 98 18.53 12.89 10.82
CA GLY A 98 19.95 12.73 10.52
C GLY A 98 20.84 13.21 11.67
N THR A 99 22.10 12.80 11.64
CA THR A 99 23.10 13.29 12.63
C THR A 99 23.40 14.77 12.47
N ASP A 100 23.13 15.32 11.28
CA ASP A 100 23.22 16.72 10.89
C ASP A 100 21.95 17.52 11.21
N LYS A 101 20.96 16.91 11.87
CA LYS A 101 19.71 17.57 12.31
C LYS A 101 18.76 17.97 11.18
N TYR A 102 18.89 17.31 10.04
CA TYR A 102 17.96 17.39 8.90
C TYR A 102 17.16 16.10 8.75
N CYS A 103 15.96 16.22 8.21
CA CYS A 103 15.11 15.06 7.96
C CYS A 103 15.62 14.27 6.75
N VAL A 104 15.82 12.98 6.97
CA VAL A 104 16.24 12.03 5.94
C VAL A 104 15.04 11.18 5.58
N ALA A 105 14.67 11.22 4.30
CA ALA A 105 13.59 10.42 3.73
C ALA A 105 13.78 8.92 4.06
N GLY A 106 12.67 8.24 4.32
CA GLY A 106 12.68 6.81 4.58
C GLY A 106 13.01 5.95 3.36
N THR A 107 12.97 4.64 3.57
CA THR A 107 13.06 3.66 2.48
C THR A 107 11.65 3.25 2.09
N PRO A 108 11.23 3.44 0.81
CA PRO A 108 9.89 3.09 0.38
C PRO A 108 9.54 1.63 0.62
N GLN A 109 8.26 1.37 0.91
CA GLN A 109 7.77 0.03 1.15
C GLN A 109 7.90 -0.83 -0.12
N ASN A 110 8.42 -2.05 0.04
CA ASN A 110 8.55 -2.98 -1.07
C ASN A 110 7.25 -3.77 -1.28
N CYS A 111 6.28 -3.13 -1.94
CA CYS A 111 4.99 -3.74 -2.24
C CYS A 111 4.95 -4.27 -3.69
N ALA A 112 4.66 -5.55 -3.86
CA ALA A 112 4.61 -6.19 -5.19
C ALA A 112 3.53 -5.60 -6.11
N PHE A 113 2.37 -5.24 -5.55
CA PHE A 113 1.19 -4.77 -6.30
C PHE A 113 0.83 -3.32 -5.98
N GLY A 114 1.81 -2.55 -5.52
CA GLY A 114 1.62 -1.17 -5.11
C GLY A 114 1.28 -1.02 -3.63
N CYS A 115 1.42 0.23 -3.18
CA CYS A 115 1.28 0.62 -1.79
C CYS A 115 0.02 1.50 -1.62
N ASN A 116 -0.73 1.30 -0.54
CA ASN A 116 -1.94 2.06 -0.23
C ASN A 116 -1.73 2.92 1.01
N GLU A 117 -1.57 4.22 0.76
CA GLU A 117 -1.36 5.25 1.77
C GLU A 117 -2.59 5.50 2.66
N ALA A 118 -3.79 5.23 2.17
CA ALA A 118 -5.00 5.46 2.95
C ALA A 118 -5.21 4.41 4.05
N SER A 119 -4.55 3.26 3.94
CA SER A 119 -4.69 2.13 4.86
C SER A 119 -3.37 1.63 5.46
N ASP A 120 -2.24 2.28 5.15
CA ASP A 120 -0.89 1.89 5.58
C ASP A 120 -0.56 0.42 5.28
N THR A 121 -0.93 -0.06 4.09
CA THR A 121 -0.74 -1.46 3.69
C THR A 121 -0.26 -1.62 2.27
N CYS A 122 0.50 -2.69 2.01
CA CYS A 122 0.74 -3.16 0.65
C CYS A 122 -0.53 -3.81 0.07
N ASN A 123 -0.79 -3.55 -1.20
CA ASN A 123 -1.83 -4.26 -1.94
C ASN A 123 -1.41 -5.71 -2.14
N GLU A 124 -2.40 -6.60 -2.05
CA GLU A 124 -2.29 -8.03 -2.30
C GLU A 124 -2.38 -8.35 -3.81
N CYS A 125 -3.04 -7.48 -4.59
CA CYS A 125 -3.29 -7.71 -6.01
C CYS A 125 -3.42 -6.42 -6.81
N ALA A 126 -3.19 -6.48 -8.11
CA ALA A 126 -3.51 -5.42 -9.07
C ALA A 126 -4.64 -5.84 -10.03
N VAL A 127 -4.72 -7.13 -10.35
CA VAL A 127 -5.75 -7.74 -11.21
C VAL A 127 -6.26 -9.05 -10.60
N ASN A 128 -7.43 -9.53 -11.05
CA ASN A 128 -8.02 -10.77 -10.51
C ASN A 128 -7.09 -11.98 -10.58
N GLY A 129 -6.29 -12.09 -11.64
CA GLY A 129 -5.35 -13.21 -11.81
C GLY A 129 -4.20 -13.23 -10.80
N ASP A 130 -3.95 -12.13 -10.08
CA ASP A 130 -2.97 -12.12 -8.99
C ASP A 130 -3.51 -12.83 -7.73
N CYS A 131 -4.84 -12.99 -7.62
CA CYS A 131 -5.53 -13.60 -6.50
C CYS A 131 -5.83 -15.09 -6.67
N ASP A 132 -5.56 -15.64 -7.86
CA ASP A 132 -5.82 -17.03 -8.18
C ASP A 132 -4.92 -17.94 -7.33
N ASN A 133 -5.52 -18.63 -6.36
CA ASN A 133 -4.82 -19.55 -5.46
C ASN A 133 -4.72 -20.97 -6.06
N GLY A 134 -5.29 -21.19 -7.26
CA GLY A 134 -5.39 -22.48 -7.93
C GLY A 134 -6.50 -23.38 -7.42
N SER A 135 -7.43 -22.86 -6.61
CA SER A 135 -8.54 -23.60 -6.05
C SER A 135 -9.85 -23.41 -6.82
N PHE A 136 -10.51 -24.52 -7.11
CA PHE A 136 -11.76 -24.52 -7.87
C PHE A 136 -12.97 -24.42 -6.95
N CYS A 137 -12.95 -25.13 -5.82
CA CYS A 137 -14.09 -25.30 -4.95
C CYS A 137 -14.41 -24.11 -4.04
N ASP A 138 -13.49 -23.17 -3.84
CA ASP A 138 -13.76 -21.85 -3.25
C ASP A 138 -14.16 -20.80 -4.31
N GLY A 139 -13.91 -21.12 -5.58
CA GLY A 139 -14.33 -20.37 -6.75
C GLY A 139 -13.37 -19.24 -7.11
N VAL A 140 -13.57 -18.67 -8.30
CA VAL A 140 -12.64 -17.67 -8.87
C VAL A 140 -12.56 -16.40 -8.01
N GLU A 141 -11.36 -16.10 -7.52
CA GLU A 141 -11.08 -14.89 -6.75
C GLU A 141 -11.10 -13.64 -7.62
N THR A 142 -11.37 -12.51 -6.96
CA THR A 142 -11.36 -11.21 -7.61
C THR A 142 -10.52 -10.22 -6.81
N CYS A 143 -9.80 -9.38 -7.53
CA CYS A 143 -9.06 -8.28 -6.94
C CYS A 143 -9.99 -7.08 -6.83
N ASN A 144 -10.26 -6.64 -5.60
CA ASN A 144 -11.05 -5.44 -5.35
C ASN A 144 -10.26 -4.45 -4.51
N SER A 145 -9.94 -3.31 -5.10
CA SER A 145 -9.25 -2.20 -4.42
C SER A 145 -7.95 -2.62 -3.74
N GLY A 146 -7.18 -3.51 -4.37
CA GLY A 146 -5.90 -3.99 -3.86
C GLY A 146 -5.98 -5.15 -2.87
N ALA A 147 -7.16 -5.69 -2.59
CA ALA A 147 -7.35 -6.86 -1.72
C ALA A 147 -7.98 -8.01 -2.48
N CYS A 148 -7.50 -9.24 -2.25
CA CYS A 148 -8.11 -10.43 -2.83
C CYS A 148 -9.39 -10.78 -2.10
N GLN A 149 -10.46 -10.93 -2.86
CA GLN A 149 -11.75 -11.41 -2.37
C GLN A 149 -11.91 -12.86 -2.77
N THR A 150 -12.26 -13.71 -1.81
CA THR A 150 -12.60 -15.11 -2.05
C THR A 150 -13.70 -15.21 -3.09
N GLY A 151 -13.61 -16.20 -3.96
CA GLY A 151 -14.63 -16.46 -4.96
C GLY A 151 -15.97 -16.91 -4.39
N THR A 152 -16.88 -17.19 -5.30
CA THR A 152 -18.13 -17.89 -4.97
C THR A 152 -17.98 -19.35 -5.39
N PRO A 153 -18.05 -20.31 -4.45
CA PRO A 153 -18.00 -21.72 -4.75
C PRO A 153 -18.99 -22.14 -5.84
N PRO A 154 -18.62 -23.07 -6.73
CA PRO A 154 -19.58 -23.66 -7.66
C PRO A 154 -20.70 -24.37 -6.89
N THR A 155 -21.92 -24.31 -7.43
CA THR A 155 -23.04 -25.07 -6.87
C THR A 155 -22.94 -26.50 -7.37
N CYS A 156 -22.56 -27.41 -6.47
CA CYS A 156 -22.45 -28.84 -6.77
C CYS A 156 -23.40 -29.64 -5.87
N ASP A 157 -24.20 -30.52 -6.46
CA ASP A 157 -25.24 -31.26 -5.73
C ASP A 157 -24.65 -32.34 -4.81
N PHE A 158 -23.55 -32.97 -5.21
CA PHE A 158 -22.96 -34.12 -4.50
C PHE A 158 -21.57 -33.86 -3.92
N GLY A 159 -21.09 -32.61 -4.01
CA GLY A 159 -19.78 -32.18 -3.55
C GLY A 159 -18.91 -31.63 -4.68
N CYS A 160 -17.76 -31.09 -4.31
CA CYS A 160 -16.81 -30.49 -5.25
C CYS A 160 -15.47 -31.23 -5.15
N ASP A 161 -14.91 -31.61 -6.30
CA ASP A 161 -13.59 -32.22 -6.42
C ASP A 161 -12.56 -31.16 -6.80
N GLU A 162 -11.75 -30.81 -5.81
CA GLU A 162 -10.69 -29.82 -5.91
C GLU A 162 -9.48 -30.31 -6.71
N ILE A 163 -9.27 -31.63 -6.80
CA ILE A 163 -8.14 -32.18 -7.57
C ILE A 163 -8.50 -32.26 -9.06
N GLY A 164 -9.78 -32.49 -9.34
CA GLY A 164 -10.33 -32.61 -10.69
C GLY A 164 -10.92 -31.32 -11.27
N ASP A 165 -10.87 -30.20 -10.54
CA ASP A 165 -11.51 -28.92 -10.88
C ASP A 165 -12.95 -29.08 -11.39
N SER A 166 -13.74 -29.91 -10.71
CA SER A 166 -15.10 -30.24 -11.18
C SER A 166 -16.08 -30.55 -10.06
N CYS A 167 -17.38 -30.41 -10.37
CA CYS A 167 -18.44 -30.85 -9.47
C CYS A 167 -18.59 -32.37 -9.55
N ILE A 168 -18.80 -32.98 -8.38
CA ILE A 168 -19.17 -34.39 -8.28
C ILE A 168 -20.61 -34.55 -8.75
N GLU A 169 -20.82 -35.45 -9.69
CA GLU A 169 -22.12 -35.72 -10.32
C GLU A 169 -22.94 -36.73 -9.52
N CYS A 170 -22.29 -37.62 -8.74
CA CYS A 170 -22.98 -38.67 -8.00
C CYS A 170 -22.18 -39.17 -6.78
N ASN A 171 -22.87 -39.78 -5.81
CA ASN A 171 -22.23 -40.57 -4.74
C ASN A 171 -22.62 -42.05 -4.79
N THR A 172 -23.76 -42.36 -5.39
CA THR A 172 -24.34 -43.69 -5.51
C THR A 172 -24.93 -43.88 -6.91
N GLY A 173 -25.13 -45.12 -7.34
CA GLY A 173 -25.73 -45.39 -8.66
C GLY A 173 -27.14 -44.82 -8.81
N GLY A 174 -27.91 -44.70 -7.71
CA GLY A 174 -29.25 -44.10 -7.76
C GLY A 174 -29.25 -42.59 -8.00
N ASP A 175 -28.11 -41.90 -7.83
CA ASP A 175 -27.98 -40.49 -8.19
C ASP A 175 -27.82 -40.31 -9.72
N CYS A 176 -27.50 -41.40 -10.43
CA CYS A 176 -27.23 -41.43 -11.87
C CYS A 176 -28.39 -41.96 -12.70
N ASP A 177 -29.50 -42.34 -12.08
CA ASP A 177 -30.66 -42.90 -12.76
C ASP A 177 -31.29 -41.83 -13.67
N ASP A 178 -31.09 -41.98 -14.98
CA ASP A 178 -31.63 -41.06 -15.98
C ASP A 178 -33.02 -41.48 -16.50
N GLY A 179 -33.50 -42.65 -16.05
CA GLY A 179 -34.78 -43.23 -16.47
C GLY A 179 -34.75 -43.98 -17.80
N ASP A 180 -33.59 -44.14 -18.45
CA ASP A 180 -33.44 -44.88 -19.71
C ASP A 180 -33.02 -46.34 -19.44
N TRP A 181 -33.99 -47.23 -19.23
CA TRP A 181 -33.78 -48.65 -18.99
C TRP A 181 -32.93 -49.36 -20.07
N CYS A 182 -33.06 -48.98 -21.35
CA CYS A 182 -32.33 -49.63 -22.44
C CYS A 182 -30.83 -49.31 -22.47
N ASN A 183 -30.38 -48.24 -21.82
CA ASN A 183 -28.96 -47.97 -21.67
C ASN A 183 -28.34 -48.82 -20.51
N GLY A 184 -29.20 -49.35 -19.64
CA GLY A 184 -28.89 -50.18 -18.49
C GLY A 184 -28.53 -49.38 -17.24
N VAL A 185 -28.83 -49.95 -16.06
CA VAL A 185 -28.63 -49.31 -14.75
C VAL A 185 -27.25 -48.68 -14.58
N GLU A 186 -27.23 -47.38 -14.37
CA GLU A 186 -26.04 -46.56 -14.22
C GLU A 186 -25.33 -46.87 -12.91
N THR A 187 -24.02 -46.67 -12.94
CA THR A 187 -23.19 -46.80 -11.76
C THR A 187 -22.41 -45.52 -11.54
N CYS A 188 -22.40 -45.06 -10.28
CA CYS A 188 -21.52 -43.98 -9.90
C CYS A 188 -20.10 -44.51 -9.71
N SER A 189 -19.15 -43.96 -10.46
CA SER A 189 -17.74 -44.32 -10.36
C SER A 189 -16.88 -43.07 -10.31
N ASN A 190 -16.10 -42.92 -9.24
CA ASN A 190 -15.26 -41.74 -8.98
C ASN A 190 -16.01 -40.41 -9.13
N GLY A 191 -17.27 -40.36 -8.69
CA GLY A 191 -18.07 -39.15 -8.73
C GLY A 191 -18.64 -38.78 -10.09
N ALA A 192 -18.52 -39.66 -11.09
CA ALA A 192 -19.12 -39.51 -12.42
C ALA A 192 -20.12 -40.64 -12.69
N CYS A 193 -21.20 -40.31 -13.40
CA CYS A 193 -22.20 -41.28 -13.82
C CYS A 193 -21.71 -42.05 -15.04
N ILE A 194 -21.66 -43.38 -14.92
CA ILE A 194 -21.30 -44.28 -16.01
C ILE A 194 -22.54 -45.07 -16.43
N PRO A 195 -22.95 -44.99 -17.71
CA PRO A 195 -24.03 -45.82 -18.25
C PRO A 195 -23.81 -47.31 -17.97
N GLY A 196 -24.90 -48.02 -17.72
CA GLY A 196 -24.85 -49.45 -17.44
C GLY A 196 -24.54 -50.29 -18.67
N THR A 197 -24.77 -51.60 -18.52
CA THR A 197 -24.78 -52.52 -19.66
C THR A 197 -26.22 -52.67 -20.15
N PRO A 198 -26.52 -52.33 -21.41
CA PRO A 198 -27.84 -52.53 -21.99
C PRO A 198 -28.34 -53.97 -21.82
N PRO A 199 -29.66 -54.16 -21.56
CA PRO A 199 -30.25 -55.48 -21.56
C PRO A 199 -30.12 -56.14 -22.94
N ILE A 200 -29.88 -57.46 -22.95
CA ILE A 200 -29.82 -58.22 -24.21
C ILE A 200 -31.25 -58.52 -24.64
N CYS A 201 -31.75 -57.74 -25.60
CA CYS A 201 -33.09 -57.93 -26.17
C CYS A 201 -33.00 -58.48 -27.59
N GLU A 202 -33.81 -59.50 -27.90
CA GLU A 202 -33.80 -60.19 -29.20
C GLU A 202 -34.48 -59.35 -30.30
N PHE A 203 -35.57 -58.64 -29.95
CA PHE A 203 -36.43 -57.95 -30.92
C PHE A 203 -36.44 -56.43 -30.81
N GLY A 204 -35.70 -55.86 -29.87
CA GLY A 204 -35.75 -54.44 -29.56
C GLY A 204 -35.90 -54.22 -28.06
N CYS A 205 -35.59 -53.01 -27.63
CA CYS A 205 -35.71 -52.58 -26.26
C CYS A 205 -36.71 -51.41 -26.21
N ASN A 206 -37.65 -51.45 -25.27
CA ASN A 206 -38.71 -50.48 -25.15
C ASN A 206 -38.62 -49.72 -23.82
N GLU A 207 -38.26 -48.44 -23.93
CA GLU A 207 -38.14 -47.51 -22.79
C GLU A 207 -39.47 -47.10 -22.16
N ALA A 208 -40.61 -47.30 -22.84
CA ALA A 208 -41.89 -46.93 -22.25
C ALA A 208 -42.36 -47.92 -21.18
N ASP A 209 -41.89 -49.18 -21.27
CA ASP A 209 -42.34 -50.30 -20.44
C ASP A 209 -41.18 -50.99 -19.68
N ASP A 210 -39.97 -50.42 -19.71
CA ASP A 210 -38.75 -50.97 -19.10
C ASP A 210 -38.54 -52.47 -19.41
N SER A 211 -38.73 -52.86 -20.67
CA SER A 211 -38.73 -54.26 -21.06
C SER A 211 -38.18 -54.53 -22.46
N CYS A 212 -37.72 -55.77 -22.65
CA CYS A 212 -37.36 -56.26 -23.98
C CYS A 212 -38.63 -56.59 -24.75
N ASP A 213 -38.69 -56.16 -26.02
CA ASP A 213 -39.79 -56.52 -26.89
C ASP A 213 -39.81 -58.04 -27.10
N GLU A 214 -40.98 -58.65 -26.88
CA GLU A 214 -41.17 -60.09 -27.07
C GLU A 214 -41.34 -60.46 -28.56
N CYS A 215 -41.63 -59.49 -29.43
CA CYS A 215 -41.61 -59.66 -30.89
C CYS A 215 -41.51 -58.34 -31.66
N ALA A 216 -40.81 -58.36 -32.79
CA ALA A 216 -40.72 -57.22 -33.70
C ALA A 216 -41.78 -57.27 -34.81
N VAL A 217 -42.23 -58.48 -35.16
CA VAL A 217 -43.31 -58.73 -36.14
C VAL A 217 -44.19 -59.90 -35.68
N ASN A 218 -45.42 -60.00 -36.22
CA ASN A 218 -46.39 -61.06 -35.89
C ASN A 218 -45.85 -62.50 -36.02
N GLY A 219 -44.74 -62.73 -36.73
CA GLY A 219 -44.14 -64.04 -36.88
C GLY A 219 -43.24 -64.47 -35.71
N ASP A 220 -42.86 -63.55 -34.83
CA ASP A 220 -41.88 -63.79 -33.77
C ASP A 220 -42.55 -64.10 -32.41
N CYS A 221 -43.79 -63.65 -32.19
CA CYS A 221 -44.61 -63.93 -30.99
C CYS A 221 -45.33 -65.30 -31.03
N ASP A 222 -44.83 -66.29 -31.77
CA ASP A 222 -45.46 -67.62 -31.83
C ASP A 222 -44.88 -68.54 -30.74
N ASN A 223 -45.55 -68.64 -29.58
CA ASN A 223 -45.18 -69.62 -28.54
C ASN A 223 -45.45 -71.09 -28.96
N GLY A 224 -45.83 -71.33 -30.22
CA GLY A 224 -46.31 -72.61 -30.71
C GLY A 224 -47.78 -72.86 -30.38
N SER A 225 -48.47 -71.89 -29.78
CA SER A 225 -49.91 -71.91 -29.56
C SER A 225 -50.58 -70.88 -30.46
N PHE A 226 -51.35 -71.39 -31.40
CA PHE A 226 -52.24 -70.61 -32.24
C PHE A 226 -53.33 -69.97 -31.35
N CYS A 227 -53.37 -68.64 -31.27
CA CYS A 227 -54.43 -67.81 -30.64
C CYS A 227 -54.46 -67.74 -29.09
N ASP A 228 -53.44 -67.22 -28.42
CA ASP A 228 -53.65 -66.45 -27.19
C ASP A 228 -53.58 -64.94 -27.52
N GLY A 229 -54.71 -64.25 -27.36
CA GLY A 229 -54.78 -62.82 -27.63
C GLY A 229 -54.07 -62.00 -26.54
N ALA A 230 -53.74 -60.77 -26.91
CA ALA A 230 -53.51 -59.65 -26.00
C ALA A 230 -54.58 -59.56 -24.89
#